data_AF-A0A956BHW9-F1
#
_entry.id   AF-A0A956BHW9-F1
#
_cell.length_a   1.000
_cell.length_b   1.000
_cell.length_c   1.000
_cell.angle_alpha   90.00
_cell.angle_beta   90.00
_cell.angle_gamma   90.00
#
_symmetry.space_group_name_H-M   'P 1'
#
loop_
_entity.id
_entity.type
_entity.pdbx_description
1 polymer ?
#
loop_
_entity_poly.entity_id
_entity_poly.type
_entity_poly.pdbx_seq_one_letter_code
_entity_poly.pdbx_strand_id
1 'polypeptide(L)'
;QGLATVEVNKKFTFSEDPQDARNVSLVGAGLELRAPVGYDFAWLDELEVYLRNPANPDEVVLVARSTGYQPGETRIGLNLVYQEDLRDFVNSERAIRASFRGRVSQWFGEWPADGFTVRAFATLRFDLY
;
A
#
# COMPACT_ATOMS: atom_id res chain seq x y z
N GLN A 1 -13.00 21.94 -6.96
CA GLN A 1 -13.13 20.67 -7.71
C GLN A 1 -12.28 19.64 -6.98
N GLY A 2 -12.80 18.43 -6.72
CA GLY A 2 -12.18 17.47 -5.79
C GLY A 2 -11.00 16.73 -6.42
N LEU A 3 -9.98 16.42 -5.62
CA LEU A 3 -8.90 15.50 -6.01
C LEU A 3 -9.50 14.12 -6.32
N ALA A 4 -9.07 13.48 -7.41
CA ALA A 4 -9.47 12.12 -7.71
C ALA A 4 -8.66 11.16 -6.82
N THR A 5 -9.37 10.33 -6.05
CA THR A 5 -8.75 9.26 -5.26
C THR A 5 -8.93 7.94 -6.01
N VAL A 6 -7.82 7.26 -6.28
CA VAL A 6 -7.84 5.90 -6.82
C VAL A 6 -7.56 4.94 -5.67
N GLU A 7 -8.48 4.00 -5.43
CA GLU A 7 -8.33 2.98 -4.41
C GLU A 7 -8.17 1.59 -5.03
N VAL A 8 -7.15 0.84 -4.59
CA VAL A 8 -6.94 -0.55 -4.97
C VAL A 8 -6.80 -1.40 -3.72
N ASN A 9 -7.61 -2.46 -3.63
CA ASN A 9 -7.57 -3.41 -2.52
C ASN A 9 -6.77 -4.67 -2.88
N LYS A 10 -5.89 -5.12 -1.98
CA LYS A 10 -5.10 -6.35 -2.14
C LYS A 10 -5.17 -7.21 -0.89
N LYS A 11 -5.31 -8.52 -1.10
CA LYS A 11 -5.16 -9.56 -0.07
C LYS A 11 -3.76 -10.14 -0.17
N PHE A 12 -3.04 -10.18 0.94
CA PHE A 12 -1.77 -10.88 1.07
C PHE A 12 -1.99 -12.05 2.03
N THR A 13 -1.64 -13.26 1.61
CA THR A 13 -1.75 -14.47 2.42
C THR A 13 -0.35 -14.88 2.90
N PHE A 14 -0.24 -15.25 4.16
CA PHE A 14 1.01 -15.68 4.78
C PHE A 14 1.18 -17.19 4.72
N SER A 15 2.43 -17.65 4.68
CA SER A 15 2.75 -19.07 4.77
C SER A 15 2.54 -19.60 6.20
N GLU A 16 2.87 -18.79 7.21
CA GLU A 16 2.76 -19.12 8.63
C GLU A 16 1.53 -18.45 9.25
N ASP A 17 1.04 -19.01 10.37
CA ASP A 17 -0.03 -18.39 11.15
C ASP A 17 0.51 -17.21 11.97
N PRO A 18 0.04 -15.98 11.72
CA PRO A 18 0.51 -14.84 12.49
C PRO A 18 0.11 -14.88 13.98
N GLN A 19 -0.90 -15.69 14.34
CA GLN A 19 -1.30 -15.83 15.75
C GLN A 19 -0.28 -16.62 16.58
N ASP A 20 0.51 -17.49 15.95
CA ASP A 20 1.55 -18.27 16.62
C ASP A 20 2.81 -17.42 16.89
N ALA A 21 2.90 -16.22 16.31
CA ALA A 21 4.00 -15.29 16.52
C ALA A 21 3.85 -14.50 17.82
N ARG A 22 4.99 -14.20 18.46
CA ARG A 22 5.08 -13.25 19.57
C ARG A 22 4.73 -11.83 19.14
N ASN A 23 5.13 -11.46 17.92
CA ASN A 23 4.90 -10.14 17.34
C ASN A 23 4.93 -10.24 15.81
N VAL A 24 4.10 -9.44 15.13
CA VAL A 24 4.17 -9.25 13.67
C VAL A 24 4.34 -7.77 13.38
N SER A 25 5.40 -7.43 12.65
CA SER A 25 5.74 -6.04 12.34
C SER A 25 5.96 -5.83 10.85
N LEU A 26 5.51 -4.69 10.31
CA LEU A 26 5.86 -4.25 8.97
C LEU A 26 7.26 -3.64 9.03
N VAL A 27 8.19 -4.21 8.26
CA VAL A 27 9.61 -3.78 8.24
C VAL A 27 10.02 -3.24 6.88
N GLY A 28 9.20 -3.45 5.85
CA GLY A 28 9.36 -2.80 4.56
C GLY A 28 8.03 -2.76 3.82
N ALA A 29 7.82 -1.69 3.06
CA ALA A 29 6.75 -1.62 2.09
C ALA A 29 7.24 -0.81 0.90
N GLY A 30 6.76 -1.16 -0.28
CA GLY A 30 7.08 -0.40 -1.46
C GLY A 30 6.19 -0.76 -2.61
N LEU A 31 6.37 0.01 -3.68
CA LEU A 31 5.52 -0.09 -4.83
C LEU A 31 6.33 0.12 -6.10
N GLU A 32 6.13 -0.79 -7.05
CA GLU A 32 6.67 -0.68 -8.40
C GLU A 32 5.53 -0.22 -9.30
N LEU A 33 5.75 0.92 -9.96
CA LEU A 33 4.80 1.50 -10.89
C LEU A 33 5.37 1.39 -12.29
N ARG A 34 4.61 0.79 -13.20
CA ARG A 34 4.98 0.73 -14.62
C ARG A 34 4.03 1.63 -15.41
N ALA A 35 4.60 2.73 -15.89
CA ALA A 35 3.96 3.61 -16.86
C ALA A 35 4.10 3.02 -18.26
N PRO A 36 3.08 3.18 -19.13
CA PRO A 36 3.26 3.00 -20.55
C PRO A 36 4.31 3.99 -21.08
N VAL A 37 4.93 3.65 -22.21
CA VAL A 37 6.00 4.46 -22.82
C VAL A 37 5.52 5.88 -23.08
N GLY A 38 6.28 6.88 -22.62
CA GLY A 38 5.97 8.30 -22.81
C GLY A 38 5.16 8.96 -21.68
N TYR A 39 4.80 8.21 -20.64
CA TYR A 39 4.13 8.73 -19.44
C TYR A 39 5.09 8.70 -18.24
N ASP A 40 5.03 9.71 -17.38
CA ASP A 40 5.67 9.72 -16.06
C ASP A 40 4.62 9.76 -14.93
N PHE A 41 5.08 9.66 -13.68
CA PHE A 41 4.22 9.63 -12.49
C PHE A 41 4.22 10.94 -11.71
N ALA A 42 4.64 12.06 -12.31
CA ALA A 42 4.60 13.37 -11.65
C ALA A 42 3.15 13.82 -11.31
N TRP A 43 2.15 13.10 -11.80
CA TRP A 43 0.73 13.31 -11.49
C TRP A 43 0.27 12.72 -10.16
N LEU A 44 1.01 11.78 -9.57
CA LEU A 44 0.67 11.24 -8.27
C LEU A 44 1.20 12.22 -7.21
N ASP A 45 0.36 12.71 -6.31
CA ASP A 45 0.83 13.62 -5.25
C ASP A 45 1.25 12.82 -4.01
N GLU A 46 0.43 11.83 -3.68
CA GLU A 46 0.54 11.04 -2.47
C GLU A 46 0.01 9.63 -2.69
N LEU A 47 0.65 8.68 -2.01
CA LEU A 47 0.20 7.30 -1.93
C LEU A 47 0.18 6.86 -0.49
N GLU A 48 -0.95 6.35 -0.06
CA GLU A 48 -1.21 5.88 1.29
C GLU A 48 -1.55 4.39 1.26
N VAL A 49 -1.07 3.66 2.25
CA VAL A 49 -1.41 2.24 2.46
C VAL A 49 -2.10 2.11 3.79
N TYR A 50 -3.29 1.52 3.75
CA TYR A 50 -4.11 1.29 4.91
C TYR A 50 -4.30 -0.19 5.16
N LEU A 51 -4.36 -0.57 6.43
CA LEU A 51 -4.84 -1.88 6.86
C LEU A 51 -6.18 -1.71 7.55
N ARG A 52 -7.05 -2.71 7.40
CA ARG A 52 -8.36 -2.74 8.05
C ARG A 52 -8.39 -3.87 9.07
N ASN A 53 -8.82 -3.56 10.28
CA ASN A 53 -9.02 -4.59 11.29
C ASN A 53 -10.22 -5.48 10.86
N PRO A 54 -10.03 -6.80 10.70
CA PRO A 54 -11.12 -7.71 10.34
C PRO A 54 -12.18 -7.84 11.44
N ALA A 55 -11.83 -7.66 12.71
CA ALA A 55 -12.75 -7.69 13.84
C ALA A 55 -13.51 -6.36 14.00
N ASN A 56 -12.92 -5.25 13.55
CA ASN A 56 -13.53 -3.93 13.53
C ASN A 56 -13.34 -3.25 12.17
N PRO A 57 -14.24 -3.47 11.20
CA PRO A 57 -14.06 -2.95 9.84
C PRO A 57 -13.95 -1.42 9.75
N ASP A 58 -14.46 -0.68 10.73
CA ASP A 58 -14.38 0.79 10.77
C ASP A 58 -13.00 1.28 11.24
N GLU A 59 -12.22 0.40 11.88
CA GLU A 59 -10.84 0.66 12.24
C GLU A 59 -9.93 0.46 11.03
N VAL A 60 -9.44 1.59 10.52
CA VAL A 60 -8.52 1.65 9.39
C VAL A 60 -7.27 2.41 9.83
N VAL A 61 -6.11 1.79 9.67
CA VAL A 61 -4.83 2.35 10.11
C VAL A 61 -3.94 2.62 8.91
N LEU A 62 -3.41 3.84 8.82
CA LEU A 62 -2.37 4.19 7.85
C LEU A 62 -1.07 3.52 8.28
N VAL A 63 -0.53 2.63 7.45
CA VAL A 63 0.70 1.89 7.77
C VAL A 63 1.92 2.36 7.00
N ALA A 64 1.73 2.89 5.81
CA ALA A 64 2.81 3.45 5.02
C ALA A 64 2.32 4.58 4.12
N ARG A 65 3.20 5.54 3.83
CA ARG A 65 2.90 6.63 2.90
C ARG A 65 4.12 7.06 2.08
N SER A 66 3.89 7.66 0.92
CA SER A 66 4.92 8.37 0.17
C SER A 66 4.32 9.58 -0.55
N THR A 67 5.17 10.57 -0.82
CA THR A 67 4.82 11.83 -1.49
C THR A 67 6.01 12.31 -2.32
N GLY A 68 5.78 13.28 -3.22
CA GLY A 68 6.85 14.08 -3.83
C GLY A 68 7.62 13.38 -4.96
N TYR A 69 6.91 12.62 -5.79
CA TYR A 69 7.51 11.84 -6.87
C TYR A 69 8.09 12.72 -7.96
N GLN A 70 9.22 12.29 -8.52
CA GLN A 70 9.92 12.98 -9.59
C GLN A 70 9.61 12.36 -10.96
N PRO A 71 9.65 13.15 -12.05
CA PRO A 71 9.55 12.61 -13.40
C PRO A 71 10.57 11.49 -13.64
N GLY A 72 10.11 10.36 -14.19
CA GLY A 72 10.94 9.19 -14.51
C GLY A 72 11.11 8.17 -13.36
N GLU A 73 10.58 8.42 -12.16
CA GLU A 73 10.60 7.41 -11.10
C GLU A 73 9.68 6.22 -11.43
N THR A 74 10.23 5.01 -11.42
CA THR A 74 9.49 3.76 -11.70
C THR A 74 9.32 2.88 -10.46
N ARG A 75 10.00 3.23 -9.36
CA ARG A 75 9.93 2.54 -8.08
C ARG A 75 9.87 3.54 -6.96
N ILE A 76 8.89 3.36 -6.09
CA ILE A 76 8.63 4.24 -4.95
C ILE A 76 8.75 3.41 -3.68
N GLY A 77 9.64 3.83 -2.78
CA GLY A 77 9.66 3.32 -1.41
C GLY A 77 8.52 3.92 -0.60
N LEU A 78 7.90 3.13 0.28
CA LEU A 78 6.89 3.66 1.20
C LEU A 78 7.53 3.87 2.57
N ASN A 79 7.29 5.03 3.16
CA ASN A 79 7.72 5.32 4.52
C ASN A 79 6.73 4.68 5.48
N LEU A 80 7.23 3.77 6.33
CA LEU A 80 6.40 3.12 7.35
C LEU A 80 6.07 4.11 8.46
N VAL A 81 4.77 4.27 8.71
CA VAL A 81 4.27 5.16 9.77
C VAL A 81 3.67 4.39 10.94
N TYR A 82 3.18 3.17 10.71
CA TYR A 82 2.72 2.29 11.77
C TYR A 82 3.81 1.29 12.12
N GLN A 83 4.23 1.28 13.38
CA GLN A 83 5.32 0.44 13.90
C GLN A 83 4.87 -0.47 15.05
N GLU A 84 3.57 -0.60 15.26
CA GLU A 84 3.00 -1.46 16.30
C GLU A 84 2.73 -2.88 15.77
N ASP A 85 2.24 -3.75 16.67
CA ASP A 85 1.89 -5.13 16.33
C ASP A 85 0.72 -5.16 15.34
N LEU A 86 0.85 -6.02 14.33
CA LEU A 86 -0.11 -6.17 13.25
C LEU A 86 -1.01 -7.40 13.39
N ARG A 87 -0.85 -8.19 14.45
CA ARG A 87 -1.65 -9.41 14.67
C ARG A 87 -3.16 -9.15 14.66
N ASP A 88 -3.60 -8.00 15.17
CA ASP A 88 -5.03 -7.62 15.16
C ASP A 88 -5.59 -7.36 13.76
N PHE A 89 -4.72 -7.10 12.77
CA PHE A 89 -5.11 -6.88 11.37
C PHE A 89 -5.10 -8.17 10.54
N VAL A 90 -4.61 -9.26 11.11
CA VAL A 90 -4.60 -10.58 10.47
C VAL A 90 -5.95 -11.25 10.70
N ASN A 91 -6.57 -11.70 9.61
CA ASN A 91 -7.79 -12.48 9.71
C ASN A 91 -7.53 -13.98 9.89
N SER A 92 -8.58 -14.74 10.19
CA SER A 92 -8.53 -16.20 10.38
C SER A 92 -8.03 -17.00 9.16
N GLU A 93 -7.88 -16.36 8.00
CA GLU A 93 -7.34 -16.98 6.79
C GLU A 93 -5.83 -16.71 6.62
N ARG A 94 -5.13 -16.30 7.70
CA ARG A 94 -3.71 -15.92 7.67
C ARG A 94 -3.44 -14.87 6.60
N ALA A 95 -4.35 -13.90 6.50
CA ALA A 95 -4.28 -12.90 5.47
C ALA A 95 -4.50 -11.51 6.03
N ILE A 96 -3.88 -10.55 5.36
CA ILE A 96 -4.08 -9.13 5.59
C ILE A 96 -4.63 -8.49 4.34
N ARG A 97 -5.55 -7.54 4.54
CA ARG A 97 -6.11 -6.74 3.46
C ARG A 97 -5.52 -5.35 3.54
N ALA A 98 -4.82 -4.96 2.48
CA ALA A 98 -4.28 -3.62 2.34
C ALA A 98 -5.08 -2.86 1.28
N SER A 99 -5.42 -1.61 1.59
CA SER A 99 -6.02 -0.65 0.67
C SER A 99 -4.96 0.39 0.29
N PHE A 100 -4.69 0.51 -1.00
CA PHE A 100 -3.75 1.47 -1.56
C PHE A 100 -4.55 2.65 -2.11
N ARG A 101 -4.29 3.85 -1.60
CA ARG A 101 -4.99 5.08 -2.00
C ARG A 101 -4.02 6.06 -2.62
N GLY A 102 -4.13 6.27 -3.92
CA GLY A 102 -3.39 7.29 -4.64
C GLY A 102 -4.21 8.57 -4.76
N ARG A 103 -3.64 9.71 -4.35
CA ARG A 103 -4.19 11.03 -4.65
C ARG A 103 -3.53 11.59 -5.90
N VAL A 104 -4.34 11.93 -6.88
CA VAL A 104 -3.89 12.40 -8.18
C VAL A 104 -4.00 13.92 -8.25
N SER A 105 -2.93 14.58 -8.69
CA SER A 105 -2.90 16.01 -8.94
C SER A 105 -3.88 16.37 -10.07
N GLN A 106 -4.45 17.57 -10.00
CA GLN A 106 -5.42 18.07 -10.98
C GLN A 106 -4.80 18.40 -12.34
N TRP A 107 -3.49 18.22 -12.50
CA TRP A 107 -2.69 18.78 -13.59
C TRP A 107 -2.36 17.80 -14.71
N PHE A 108 -2.78 16.54 -14.62
CA PHE A 108 -2.50 15.59 -15.68
C PHE A 108 -3.69 15.41 -16.64
N GLY A 109 -3.37 15.37 -17.93
CA GLY A 109 -4.30 15.14 -19.03
C GLY A 109 -4.96 13.76 -18.98
N GLU A 110 -5.54 13.33 -20.11
CA GLU A 110 -6.27 12.07 -20.20
C GLU A 110 -5.46 10.89 -19.63
N TRP A 111 -6.14 10.09 -18.80
CA TRP A 111 -5.63 8.82 -18.30
C TRP A 111 -5.16 7.98 -19.49
N PRO A 112 -3.93 7.42 -19.49
CA PRO A 112 -3.48 6.61 -20.62
C PRO A 112 -4.48 5.48 -20.85
N ALA A 113 -4.91 5.31 -22.11
CA ALA A 113 -5.88 4.29 -22.47
C ALA A 113 -5.44 2.87 -22.04
N ASP A 114 -4.12 2.64 -22.05
CA ASP A 114 -3.50 1.36 -21.65
C ASP A 114 -3.41 1.18 -20.12
N GLY A 115 -3.71 2.23 -19.35
CA GLY A 115 -3.65 2.24 -17.90
C GLY A 115 -2.24 2.17 -17.33
N PHE A 116 -2.15 1.86 -16.04
CA PHE A 116 -0.90 1.72 -15.29
C PHE A 116 -0.87 0.38 -14.57
N THR A 117 0.32 -0.20 -14.42
CA THR A 117 0.49 -1.39 -13.57
C THR A 117 1.07 -0.98 -12.22
N VAL A 118 0.38 -1.38 -11.16
CA VAL A 118 0.72 -1.11 -9.76
C VAL A 118 1.07 -2.44 -9.10
N ARG A 119 2.35 -2.66 -8.77
CA ARG A 119 2.81 -3.83 -8.01
C ARG A 119 3.24 -3.40 -6.62
N ALA A 120 2.39 -3.70 -5.65
CA ALA A 120 2.70 -3.50 -4.23
C ALA A 120 3.45 -4.70 -3.66
N PHE A 121 4.44 -4.40 -2.82
CA PHE A 121 5.12 -5.39 -1.99
C PHE A 121 5.17 -4.89 -0.55
N ALA A 122 5.01 -5.82 0.38
CA ALA A 122 5.17 -5.59 1.80
C ALA A 122 6.06 -6.70 2.36
N THR A 123 6.91 -6.35 3.30
CA THR A 123 7.77 -7.26 4.03
C THR A 123 7.37 -7.19 5.49
N LEU A 124 6.81 -8.29 5.98
CA LEU A 124 6.50 -8.48 7.38
C LEU A 124 7.59 -9.32 8.04
N ARG A 125 7.89 -9.01 9.30
CA ARG A 125 8.73 -9.82 10.16
C ARG A 125 7.88 -10.47 11.23
N PHE A 126 8.01 -11.79 11.32
CA PHE A 126 7.43 -12.64 12.34
C PHE A 126 8.50 -12.93 13.39
N ASP A 127 8.23 -12.58 14.63
CA ASP A 127 9.06 -12.98 15.77
C ASP A 127 8.42 -14.24 16.39
N LEU A 128 9.07 -15.39 16.21
CA LEU A 128 8.58 -16.69 16.66
C LEU A 128 9.24 -17.08 17.99
N TYR A 129 8.60 -17.99 18.74
CA TYR A 129 9.13 -18.55 19.99
C TYR A 129 10.28 -19.53 19.78
#